data_AF-A0A497IK64-F1
#
_entry.id   AF-A0A497IK64-F1
#
_cell.length_a   1.000
_cell.length_b   1.000
_cell.length_c   1.000
_cell.angle_alpha   90.00
_cell.angle_beta   90.00
_cell.angle_gamma   90.00
#
_symmetry.space_group_name_H-M   'P 1'
#
loop_
_entity.id
_entity.type
_entity.pdbx_description
1 polymer ?
#
loop_
_entity_poly.entity_id
_entity_poly.type
_entity_poly.pdbx_seq_one_letter_code
_entity_poly.pdbx_strand_id
1 'polypeptide(L)'
;SSYTDLAMTSRLLEKHGVHPNVSLHISPGSKQVIETLARKGELEGLFSGGARLGEPCCGGCIGMGAAPGTDTVSIRSFNRNWKGRSGTSDDRVYLASVETCVAAAIRGEIRDPRELGKYPPVQMPRRFVTNDSMILEPNRKPDTVKVLRGPNIKPLPKREPLPETIGGVVLIKLGDNISTDTIMPAGAKILPLRSNIPAISKYVFHHVDPEFSKRAEENNGGFIIGGENYGQGSSREHAAIAPMHLGIKAVIAKSFARIHKTNLINFGILPLTFNDPTDHETITEGAQITIPKVRAQLEEEETNKIIATANERTIKLKHDYTPRQIKILKAGGLLNHTKRTYTQG
;
A
#
# COMPACT_ATOMS: atom_id res chain seq x y z
N SER A 1 5.44 -16.07 10.96
CA SER A 1 4.89 -16.10 12.33
C SER A 1 3.95 -17.29 12.51
N SER A 2 4.42 -18.46 12.08
CA SER A 2 3.75 -19.74 12.31
C SER A 2 3.92 -20.21 13.76
N TYR A 3 3.24 -21.29 14.13
CA TYR A 3 3.51 -21.94 15.42
C TYR A 3 4.96 -22.43 15.52
N THR A 4 5.50 -23.02 14.45
CA THR A 4 6.89 -23.49 14.40
C THR A 4 7.87 -22.37 14.67
N ASP A 5 7.70 -21.23 13.98
CA ASP A 5 8.56 -20.05 14.12
C ASP A 5 8.60 -19.57 15.57
N LEU A 6 7.43 -19.45 16.20
CA LEU A 6 7.28 -18.90 17.54
C LEU A 6 7.74 -19.88 18.63
N ALA A 7 7.42 -21.17 18.50
CA ALA A 7 7.89 -22.21 19.41
C ALA A 7 9.42 -22.36 19.35
N MET A 8 10.00 -22.35 18.14
CA MET A 8 11.45 -22.35 17.94
C MET A 8 12.10 -21.13 18.61
N THR A 9 11.54 -19.95 18.34
CA THR A 9 12.04 -18.69 18.92
C THR A 9 11.99 -18.73 20.44
N SER A 10 10.87 -19.18 21.02
CA SER A 10 10.70 -19.29 22.47
C SER A 10 11.79 -20.12 23.13
N ARG A 11 12.06 -21.32 22.59
CA ARG A 11 13.10 -22.22 23.14
C ARG A 11 14.51 -21.64 23.04
N LEU A 12 14.83 -20.95 21.95
CA LEU A 12 16.14 -20.32 21.79
C LEU A 12 16.30 -19.13 22.74
N LEU A 13 15.25 -18.31 22.90
CA LEU A 13 15.27 -17.16 23.79
C LEU A 13 15.29 -17.55 25.27
N GLU A 14 14.62 -18.63 25.67
CA GLU A 14 14.69 -19.18 27.02
C GLU A 14 16.14 -19.57 27.40
N LYS A 15 16.89 -20.13 26.45
CA LYS A 15 18.28 -20.57 26.67
C LYS A 15 19.29 -19.42 26.65
N HIS A 16 19.10 -18.46 25.76
CA HIS A 16 20.14 -17.48 25.43
C HIS A 16 19.81 -16.04 25.84
N GLY A 17 18.53 -15.70 25.98
CA GLY A 17 18.07 -14.33 26.12
C GLY A 17 18.29 -13.46 24.88
N VAL A 18 17.68 -12.28 24.87
CA VAL A 18 17.96 -11.22 23.91
C VAL A 18 19.20 -10.44 24.35
N HIS A 19 20.07 -10.11 23.40
CA HIS A 19 21.25 -9.29 23.66
C HIS A 19 20.85 -7.91 24.22
N PRO A 20 21.54 -7.35 25.24
CA PRO A 20 21.12 -6.12 25.93
C PRO A 20 21.00 -4.89 25.01
N ASN A 21 21.76 -4.88 23.91
CA ASN A 21 21.72 -3.79 22.92
C ASN A 21 20.68 -4.00 21.80
N VAL A 22 19.82 -5.02 21.90
CA VAL A 22 18.79 -5.32 20.89
C VAL A 22 17.39 -5.20 21.49
N SER A 23 16.51 -4.49 20.78
CA SER A 23 15.07 -4.51 21.05
C SER A 23 14.39 -5.53 20.14
N LEU A 24 14.05 -6.70 20.68
CA LEU A 24 13.30 -7.72 19.94
C LEU A 24 11.78 -7.51 20.10
N HIS A 25 11.09 -7.36 18.97
CA HIS A 25 9.63 -7.32 18.90
C HIS A 25 9.10 -8.51 18.09
N ILE A 26 8.08 -9.19 18.59
CA ILE A 26 7.47 -10.35 17.96
C ILE A 26 6.01 -10.04 17.64
N SER A 27 5.62 -10.22 16.38
CA SER A 27 4.24 -10.08 15.90
C SER A 27 3.65 -11.46 15.56
N PRO A 28 2.80 -12.04 16.42
CA PRO A 28 2.17 -13.33 16.17
C PRO A 28 1.17 -13.26 15.02
N GLY A 29 1.02 -14.36 14.27
CA GLY A 29 0.12 -14.39 13.11
C GLY A 29 -1.37 -14.45 13.49
N SER A 30 -1.70 -15.04 14.64
CA SER A 30 -3.08 -15.17 15.11
C SER A 30 -3.16 -15.40 16.62
N LYS A 31 -4.32 -15.08 17.21
CA LYS A 31 -4.66 -15.43 18.59
C LYS A 31 -4.59 -16.94 18.84
N GLN A 32 -5.04 -17.74 17.88
CA GLN A 32 -5.01 -19.20 17.94
C GLN A 32 -3.60 -19.75 18.16
N VAL A 33 -2.58 -19.21 17.47
CA VAL A 33 -1.20 -19.66 17.63
C VAL A 33 -0.66 -19.28 19.02
N ILE A 34 -0.88 -18.04 19.49
CA ILE A 34 -0.47 -17.62 20.84
C ILE A 34 -1.13 -18.48 21.91
N GLU A 35 -2.46 -18.66 21.83
CA GLU A 35 -3.20 -19.44 22.81
C GLU A 35 -2.73 -20.91 22.84
N THR A 36 -2.42 -21.47 21.67
CA THR A 36 -1.87 -22.83 21.57
C THR A 36 -0.48 -22.93 22.22
N LEU A 37 0.41 -21.96 22.01
CA LEU A 37 1.72 -21.91 22.68
C LEU A 37 1.54 -21.79 24.20
N ALA A 38 0.65 -20.92 24.66
CA ALA A 38 0.38 -20.70 26.08
C ALA A 38 -0.09 -21.98 26.78
N ARG A 39 -1.08 -22.68 26.20
CA ARG A 39 -1.61 -23.93 26.77
C ARG A 39 -0.60 -25.08 26.76
N LYS A 40 0.40 -25.01 25.88
CA LYS A 40 1.49 -25.99 25.81
C LYS A 40 2.70 -25.62 26.68
N GLY A 41 2.67 -24.48 27.38
CA GLY A 41 3.82 -23.99 28.15
C GLY A 41 5.00 -23.52 27.28
N GLU A 42 4.80 -23.30 25.99
CA GLU A 42 5.86 -22.93 25.05
C GLU A 42 5.93 -21.42 24.80
N LEU A 43 5.13 -20.63 25.52
CA LEU A 43 5.10 -19.17 25.39
C LEU A 43 6.13 -18.48 26.31
N GLU A 44 6.51 -19.12 27.42
CA GLU A 44 7.32 -18.53 28.48
C GLU A 44 8.66 -17.97 27.99
N GLY A 45 9.38 -18.75 27.18
CA GLY A 45 10.68 -18.36 26.63
C GLY A 45 10.67 -17.04 25.84
N LEU A 46 9.55 -16.66 25.23
CA LEU A 46 9.42 -15.35 24.58
C LEU A 46 9.48 -14.21 25.60
N PHE A 47 8.83 -14.38 26.76
CA PHE A 47 8.78 -13.36 27.81
C PHE A 47 10.06 -13.36 28.64
N SER A 48 10.45 -14.52 29.16
CA SER A 48 11.64 -14.65 30.03
C SER A 48 12.94 -14.33 29.29
N GLY A 49 12.99 -14.59 27.98
CA GLY A 49 14.12 -14.22 27.12
C GLY A 49 14.18 -12.74 26.75
N GLY A 50 13.20 -11.91 27.13
CA GLY A 50 13.23 -10.46 26.94
C GLY A 50 12.62 -9.95 25.63
N ALA A 51 11.82 -10.74 24.92
CA ALA A 51 11.09 -10.27 23.75
C ALA A 51 9.85 -9.45 24.13
N ARG A 52 9.54 -8.44 23.31
CA ARG A 52 8.27 -7.69 23.40
C ARG A 52 7.26 -8.35 22.48
N LEU A 53 6.27 -9.02 23.07
CA LEU A 53 5.19 -9.65 22.32
C LEU A 53 4.10 -8.63 21.96
N GLY A 54 3.89 -8.42 20.67
CA GLY A 54 2.80 -7.59 20.16
C GLY A 54 1.49 -8.35 20.01
N GLU A 55 0.39 -7.62 19.82
CA GLU A 55 -0.90 -8.20 19.46
C GLU A 55 -0.84 -8.92 18.10
N PRO A 56 -1.68 -9.96 17.87
CA PRO A 56 -1.87 -10.58 16.56
C PRO A 56 -2.39 -9.61 15.49
N CYS A 57 -1.49 -8.81 14.93
CA CYS A 57 -1.79 -7.79 13.93
C CYS A 57 -0.57 -7.52 13.06
N CYS A 58 -0.73 -6.71 12.00
CA CYS A 58 0.40 -6.36 11.13
C CYS A 58 1.49 -5.55 11.86
N GLY A 59 1.12 -4.67 12.80
CA GLY A 59 2.03 -3.89 13.64
C GLY A 59 3.21 -3.27 12.87
N GLY A 60 4.44 -3.63 13.28
CA GLY A 60 5.68 -3.05 12.75
C GLY A 60 5.87 -3.21 11.24
N CYS A 61 5.23 -4.19 10.60
CA CYS A 61 5.33 -4.43 9.15
C CYS A 61 4.81 -3.24 8.32
N ILE A 62 3.92 -2.44 8.89
CA ILE A 62 3.34 -1.23 8.29
C ILE A 62 3.65 0.03 9.11
N GLY A 63 4.67 -0.05 9.98
CA GLY A 63 5.14 1.07 10.79
C GLY A 63 4.24 1.45 11.97
N MET A 64 3.56 0.48 12.59
CA MET A 64 2.78 0.70 13.82
C MET A 64 3.36 -0.08 15.00
N GLY A 65 3.66 0.60 16.12
CA GLY A 65 4.05 -0.05 17.39
C GLY A 65 5.47 -0.62 17.47
N ALA A 66 6.20 -0.73 16.36
CA ALA A 66 7.59 -1.22 16.32
C ALA A 66 8.43 -0.50 15.26
N ALA A 67 8.52 0.84 15.39
CA ALA A 67 9.40 1.65 14.56
C ALA A 67 10.86 1.48 15.02
N PRO A 68 11.83 1.36 14.08
CA PRO A 68 13.24 1.30 14.45
C PRO A 68 13.74 2.67 14.91
N GLY A 69 14.80 2.68 15.73
CA GLY A 69 15.46 3.92 16.11
C GLY A 69 16.10 4.61 14.90
N THR A 70 16.24 5.93 14.96
CA THR A 70 16.96 6.71 13.94
C THR A 70 18.40 6.21 13.80
N ASP A 71 18.86 6.04 12.55
CA ASP A 71 20.20 5.53 12.23
C ASP A 71 20.54 4.13 12.79
N THR A 72 19.53 3.34 13.14
CA THR A 72 19.70 1.95 13.59
C THR A 72 19.35 0.93 12.53
N VAL A 73 20.04 -0.20 12.54
CA VAL A 73 19.73 -1.36 11.69
C VAL A 73 18.54 -2.12 12.29
N SER A 74 17.58 -2.49 11.44
CA SER A 74 16.44 -3.34 11.81
C SER A 74 16.36 -4.55 10.88
N ILE A 75 16.53 -5.74 11.43
CA ILE A 75 16.34 -7.00 10.71
C ILE A 75 14.91 -7.51 10.94
N ARG A 76 14.22 -7.92 9.87
CA ARG A 76 12.78 -8.28 9.95
C ARG A 76 12.45 -9.50 9.10
N SER A 77 11.69 -10.41 9.68
CA SER A 77 11.07 -11.56 8.98
C SER A 77 9.75 -11.18 8.28
N PHE A 78 9.72 -9.99 7.69
CA PHE A 78 8.61 -9.48 6.88
C PHE A 78 8.92 -9.63 5.39
N ASN A 79 8.07 -9.05 4.54
CA ASN A 79 8.18 -9.18 3.08
C ASN A 79 8.48 -7.86 2.35
N ARG A 80 8.63 -6.73 3.06
CA ARG A 80 8.84 -5.40 2.46
C ARG A 80 9.69 -4.50 3.35
N ASN A 81 10.61 -3.77 2.73
CA ASN A 81 11.56 -2.85 3.37
C ASN A 81 11.74 -1.53 2.61
N TRP A 82 10.66 -1.01 1.99
CA TRP A 82 10.70 0.31 1.34
C TRP A 82 11.08 1.40 2.34
N LYS A 83 11.88 2.37 1.90
CA LYS A 83 12.29 3.53 2.71
C LYS A 83 11.06 4.21 3.34
N GLY A 84 11.10 4.45 4.65
CA GLY A 84 10.04 5.09 5.41
C GLY A 84 8.92 4.15 5.89
N ARG A 85 8.83 2.91 5.37
CA ARG A 85 7.69 2.02 5.59
C ARG A 85 7.56 1.59 7.06
N SER A 86 8.68 1.48 7.77
CA SER A 86 8.67 1.03 9.15
C SER A 86 8.28 2.10 10.17
N GLY A 87 7.94 3.31 9.72
CA GLY A 87 7.55 4.44 10.57
C GLY A 87 8.67 5.44 10.85
N THR A 88 9.90 5.16 10.38
CA THR A 88 11.08 6.05 10.47
C THR A 88 11.55 6.36 9.04
N SER A 89 11.77 7.65 8.71
CA SER A 89 12.04 8.12 7.33
C SER A 89 13.29 7.50 6.70
N ASP A 90 14.36 7.38 7.48
CA ASP A 90 15.67 6.89 7.05
C ASP A 90 15.95 5.51 7.64
N ASP A 91 14.92 4.67 7.65
CA ASP A 91 14.99 3.31 8.18
C ASP A 91 15.97 2.42 7.38
N ARG A 92 16.78 1.65 8.11
CA ARG A 92 17.71 0.67 7.54
C ARG A 92 17.19 -0.74 7.79
N VAL A 93 16.16 -1.13 7.01
CA VAL A 93 15.45 -2.39 7.18
C VAL A 93 15.99 -3.47 6.23
N TYR A 94 16.42 -4.59 6.81
CA TYR A 94 16.89 -5.77 6.08
C TYR A 94 15.92 -6.92 6.29
N LEU A 95 15.51 -7.57 5.19
CA LEU A 95 14.63 -8.74 5.25
C LEU A 95 15.47 -10.01 5.41
N ALA A 96 15.06 -10.89 6.32
CA ALA A 96 15.73 -12.16 6.56
C ALA A 96 14.75 -13.23 7.02
N SER A 97 15.21 -14.48 7.14
CA SER A 97 14.40 -15.54 7.75
C SER A 97 14.18 -15.31 9.24
N VAL A 98 13.26 -16.06 9.84
CA VAL A 98 13.02 -16.00 11.29
C VAL A 98 14.28 -16.40 12.05
N GLU A 99 14.95 -17.46 11.61
CA GLU A 99 16.17 -17.98 12.22
C GLU A 99 17.28 -16.93 12.28
N THR A 100 17.54 -16.23 11.16
CA THR A 100 18.54 -15.16 11.12
C THR A 100 18.15 -13.99 12.03
N CYS A 101 16.86 -13.63 12.11
CA CYS A 101 16.39 -12.59 13.03
C CYS A 101 16.62 -12.99 14.49
N VAL A 102 16.35 -14.25 14.86
CA VAL A 102 16.57 -14.77 16.21
C VAL A 102 18.06 -14.84 16.55
N ALA A 103 18.90 -15.30 15.62
CA ALA A 103 20.35 -15.29 15.79
C ALA A 103 20.90 -13.88 16.01
N ALA A 104 20.43 -12.91 15.22
CA ALA A 104 20.81 -11.52 15.40
C ALA A 104 20.33 -10.95 16.75
N ALA A 105 19.12 -11.31 17.19
CA ALA A 105 18.59 -10.88 18.47
C ALA A 105 19.39 -11.43 19.66
N ILE A 106 19.86 -12.67 19.58
CA ILE A 106 20.68 -13.32 20.60
C ILE A 106 22.12 -12.78 20.61
N ARG A 107 22.70 -12.53 19.44
CA ARG A 107 24.12 -12.15 19.31
C ARG A 107 24.38 -10.65 19.34
N GLY A 108 23.39 -9.81 19.08
CA GLY A 108 23.56 -8.36 18.99
C GLY A 108 24.03 -7.86 17.62
N GLU A 109 24.24 -8.77 16.67
CA GLU A 109 24.76 -8.49 15.33
C GLU A 109 24.27 -9.54 14.33
N ILE A 110 24.25 -9.22 13.03
CA ILE A 110 23.76 -10.15 11.99
C ILE A 110 24.74 -11.34 11.87
N ARG A 111 24.25 -12.55 12.18
CA ARG A 111 25.03 -13.79 12.19
C ARG A 111 24.33 -14.93 11.47
N ASP A 112 25.11 -15.93 11.09
CA ASP A 112 24.59 -17.18 10.55
C ASP A 112 23.83 -17.94 11.66
N PRO A 113 22.54 -18.26 11.48
CA PRO A 113 21.77 -18.97 12.50
C PRO A 113 22.30 -20.37 12.83
N ARG A 114 23.09 -20.98 11.94
CA ARG A 114 23.71 -22.31 12.17
C ARG A 114 24.75 -22.26 13.30
N GLU A 115 25.28 -21.09 13.63
CA GLU A 115 26.19 -20.90 14.77
C GLU A 115 25.51 -21.06 16.14
N LEU A 116 24.17 -21.09 16.19
CA LEU A 116 23.42 -21.42 17.41
C LEU A 116 23.34 -22.93 17.69
N GLY A 117 23.86 -23.76 16.78
CA GLY A 117 23.88 -25.21 16.90
C GLY A 117 22.73 -25.89 16.12
N LYS A 118 22.32 -27.08 16.59
CA LYS A 118 21.27 -27.85 15.94
C LYS A 118 19.91 -27.14 16.07
N TYR A 119 19.13 -27.15 14.99
CA TYR A 119 17.77 -26.61 14.99
C TYR A 119 16.91 -27.29 16.06
N PRO A 120 16.24 -26.54 16.96
CA PRO A 120 15.48 -27.13 18.05
C PRO A 120 14.25 -27.88 17.50
N PRO A 121 13.98 -29.13 17.95
CA PRO A 121 12.90 -29.93 17.38
C PRO A 121 11.53 -29.41 17.83
N VAL A 122 10.80 -28.73 16.95
CA VAL A 122 9.42 -28.29 17.26
C VAL A 122 8.42 -29.36 16.85
N GLN A 123 7.61 -29.84 17.81
CA GLN A 123 6.54 -30.78 17.53
C GLN A 123 5.23 -30.03 17.25
N MET A 124 4.76 -30.11 16.00
CA MET A 124 3.47 -29.56 15.62
C MET A 124 2.34 -30.20 16.45
N PRO A 125 1.42 -29.39 17.01
CA PRO A 125 0.30 -29.93 17.76
C PRO A 125 -0.64 -30.64 16.80
N ARG A 126 -1.24 -31.76 17.26
CA ARG A 126 -2.26 -32.50 16.47
C ARG A 126 -3.51 -31.65 16.23
N ARG A 127 -3.81 -30.72 17.14
CA ARG A 127 -4.94 -29.78 17.06
C ARG A 127 -4.53 -28.42 17.60
N PHE A 128 -4.96 -27.37 16.93
CA PHE A 128 -4.84 -26.00 17.42
C PHE A 128 -6.05 -25.62 18.26
N VAL A 129 -5.84 -24.72 19.22
CA VAL A 129 -6.92 -24.19 20.04
C VAL A 129 -7.84 -23.35 19.15
N THR A 130 -9.13 -23.65 19.13
CA THR A 130 -10.13 -22.87 18.39
C THR A 130 -10.99 -22.11 19.39
N ASN A 131 -11.11 -20.81 19.18
CA ASN A 131 -11.80 -19.91 20.09
C ASN A 131 -12.47 -18.79 19.28
N ASP A 132 -13.74 -19.02 18.95
CA ASP A 132 -14.51 -18.16 18.08
C ASP A 132 -15.30 -17.10 18.85
N SER A 133 -15.03 -16.91 20.15
CA SER A 133 -15.73 -15.93 21.01
C SER A 133 -15.67 -14.48 20.51
N MET A 134 -14.73 -14.15 19.63
CA MET A 134 -14.59 -12.82 19.02
C MET A 134 -15.15 -12.75 17.59
N ILE A 135 -15.71 -13.84 17.07
CA ILE A 135 -16.39 -13.85 15.78
C ILE A 135 -17.83 -13.40 16.01
N LEU A 136 -18.19 -12.28 15.38
CA LEU A 136 -19.55 -11.76 15.39
C LEU A 136 -20.29 -12.30 14.17
N GLU A 137 -21.32 -13.11 14.40
CA GLU A 137 -22.19 -13.59 13.34
C GLU A 137 -22.99 -12.43 12.69
N PRO A 138 -23.24 -12.48 11.37
CA PRO A 138 -24.06 -11.48 10.72
C PRO A 138 -25.50 -11.50 11.28
N ASN A 139 -26.10 -10.32 11.40
CA ASN A 139 -27.48 -10.21 11.85
C ASN A 139 -28.43 -10.88 10.85
N ARG A 140 -29.34 -11.73 11.33
CA ARG A 140 -30.35 -12.42 10.49
C ARG A 140 -31.36 -11.48 9.82
N LYS A 141 -31.42 -10.21 10.24
CA LYS A 141 -32.25 -9.15 9.68
C LYS A 141 -31.38 -7.93 9.33
N PRO A 142 -30.52 -8.01 8.29
CA PRO A 142 -29.52 -6.98 8.00
C PRO A 142 -30.14 -5.59 7.74
N ASP A 143 -31.34 -5.53 7.17
CA ASP A 143 -32.04 -4.25 6.87
C ASP A 143 -32.43 -3.46 8.12
N THR A 144 -32.48 -4.11 9.28
CA THR A 144 -32.79 -3.45 10.56
C THR A 144 -31.56 -2.84 11.24
N VAL A 145 -30.36 -3.13 10.72
CA VAL A 145 -29.10 -2.70 11.33
C VAL A 145 -28.81 -1.24 10.98
N LYS A 146 -28.74 -0.38 12.00
CA LYS A 146 -28.32 1.01 11.84
C LYS A 146 -26.80 1.11 11.77
N VAL A 147 -26.27 1.53 10.63
CA VAL A 147 -24.82 1.81 10.46
C VAL A 147 -24.49 3.17 11.07
N LEU A 148 -23.80 3.15 12.21
CA LEU A 148 -23.30 4.35 12.87
C LEU A 148 -22.00 4.83 12.20
N ARG A 149 -21.92 6.12 11.90
CA ARG A 149 -20.73 6.75 11.28
C ARG A 149 -20.23 7.87 12.17
N GLY A 150 -19.00 7.74 12.66
CA GLY A 150 -18.33 8.80 13.42
C GLY A 150 -17.91 9.98 12.53
N PRO A 151 -17.42 11.08 13.12
CA PRO A 151 -17.09 12.31 12.39
C PRO A 151 -15.99 12.14 11.34
N ASN A 152 -15.11 11.14 11.54
CA ASN A 152 -14.03 10.79 10.63
C ASN A 152 -14.42 9.75 9.54
N ILE A 153 -15.69 9.40 9.44
CA ILE A 153 -16.20 8.60 8.32
C ILE A 153 -16.95 9.54 7.40
N LYS A 154 -16.39 9.80 6.21
CA LYS A 154 -16.97 10.71 5.22
C LYS A 154 -17.59 9.92 4.05
N PRO A 155 -18.60 10.49 3.36
CA PRO A 155 -19.06 9.94 2.10
C PRO A 155 -17.90 9.82 1.10
N LEU A 156 -17.98 8.83 0.20
CA LEU A 156 -17.02 8.72 -0.89
C LEU A 156 -17.14 9.96 -1.81
N PRO A 157 -16.02 10.51 -2.28
CA PRO A 157 -16.04 11.60 -3.27
C PRO A 157 -16.79 11.16 -4.53
N LYS A 158 -17.61 12.05 -5.07
CA LYS A 158 -18.27 11.84 -6.35
C LYS A 158 -17.34 12.27 -7.48
N ARG A 159 -17.47 11.61 -8.63
CA ARG A 159 -16.76 11.97 -9.85
C ARG A 159 -17.76 12.14 -10.98
N GLU A 160 -17.56 13.14 -11.81
CA GLU A 160 -18.35 13.33 -13.02
C GLU A 160 -17.84 12.41 -14.15
N PRO A 161 -18.68 12.09 -15.15
CA PRO A 161 -18.20 11.39 -16.34
C PRO A 161 -17.01 12.10 -16.98
N LEU A 162 -16.13 11.30 -17.62
CA LEU A 162 -14.95 11.82 -18.34
C LEU A 162 -15.42 12.89 -19.34
N PRO A 163 -14.85 14.11 -19.34
CA PRO A 163 -15.20 15.14 -20.31
C PRO A 163 -14.67 14.81 -21.71
N GLU A 164 -15.09 15.57 -22.73
CA GLU A 164 -14.56 15.42 -24.10
C GLU A 164 -13.09 15.82 -24.22
N THR A 165 -12.63 16.79 -23.42
CA THR A 165 -11.23 17.23 -23.37
C THR A 165 -10.78 17.28 -21.92
N ILE A 166 -9.57 16.77 -21.65
CA ILE A 166 -8.90 16.97 -20.36
C ILE A 166 -7.63 17.80 -20.57
N GLY A 167 -7.35 18.72 -19.65
CA GLY A 167 -6.12 19.50 -19.67
C GLY A 167 -5.74 20.01 -18.29
N GLY A 168 -4.51 20.49 -18.14
CA GLY A 168 -3.94 20.95 -16.87
C GLY A 168 -2.42 20.75 -16.79
N VAL A 169 -1.86 21.05 -15.62
CA VAL A 169 -0.40 21.00 -15.40
C VAL A 169 0.09 19.63 -14.96
N VAL A 170 1.35 19.34 -15.27
CA VAL A 170 2.12 18.28 -14.60
C VAL A 170 2.45 18.73 -13.19
N LEU A 171 1.87 18.05 -12.21
CA LEU A 171 1.99 18.42 -10.79
C LEU A 171 3.26 17.88 -10.15
N ILE A 172 3.70 16.70 -10.59
CA ILE A 172 4.91 16.03 -10.11
C ILE A 172 5.48 15.12 -11.21
N LYS A 173 6.81 15.05 -11.29
CA LYS A 173 7.53 14.08 -12.13
C LYS A 173 8.31 13.13 -11.24
N LEU A 174 8.11 11.84 -11.47
CA LEU A 174 8.66 10.77 -10.64
C LEU A 174 9.48 9.80 -11.49
N GLY A 175 10.50 9.21 -10.88
CA GLY A 175 11.31 8.17 -11.52
C GLY A 175 10.64 6.80 -11.56
N ASP A 176 11.47 5.77 -11.66
CA ASP A 176 11.03 4.37 -11.69
C ASP A 176 10.66 3.85 -10.30
N ASN A 177 9.94 2.73 -10.27
CA ASN A 177 9.70 1.92 -9.07
C ASN A 177 8.98 2.66 -7.93
N ILE A 178 8.15 3.66 -8.27
CA ILE A 178 7.31 4.35 -7.30
C ILE A 178 6.33 3.38 -6.66
N SER A 179 6.42 3.21 -5.34
CA SER A 179 5.55 2.31 -4.60
C SER A 179 4.24 2.99 -4.20
N THR A 180 3.22 2.20 -3.91
CA THR A 180 1.98 2.69 -3.30
C THR A 180 2.17 3.27 -1.91
N ASP A 181 3.25 2.91 -1.18
CA ASP A 181 3.62 3.58 0.07
C ASP A 181 4.28 4.96 -0.21
N THR A 182 4.92 5.14 -1.37
CA THR A 182 5.40 6.45 -1.85
C THR A 182 4.24 7.36 -2.24
N ILE A 183 3.25 6.82 -2.96
CA ILE A 183 2.05 7.58 -3.40
C ILE A 183 1.17 7.95 -2.21
N MET A 184 0.89 6.99 -1.33
CA MET A 184 -0.01 7.17 -0.19
C MET A 184 0.57 6.41 1.01
N PRO A 185 1.31 7.08 1.90
CA PRO A 185 1.99 6.42 3.00
C PRO A 185 1.03 5.76 4.00
N ALA A 186 1.58 4.86 4.81
CA ALA A 186 0.89 4.21 5.92
C ALA A 186 1.28 4.86 7.25
N GLY A 187 1.19 4.10 8.34
CA GLY A 187 1.62 4.55 9.67
C GLY A 187 0.49 5.17 10.50
N ALA A 188 0.81 5.41 11.76
CA ALA A 188 -0.14 5.74 12.81
C ALA A 188 -0.91 7.06 12.57
N LYS A 189 -0.32 8.01 11.84
CA LYS A 189 -0.98 9.30 11.53
C LYS A 189 -1.97 9.21 10.38
N ILE A 190 -1.73 8.32 9.42
CA ILE A 190 -2.47 8.31 8.13
C ILE A 190 -3.53 7.22 8.11
N LEU A 191 -3.25 6.04 8.70
CA LEU A 191 -4.20 4.93 8.71
C LEU A 191 -5.54 5.23 9.39
N PRO A 192 -5.63 6.04 10.46
CA PRO A 192 -6.92 6.45 11.01
C PRO A 192 -7.80 7.20 10.01
N LEU A 193 -7.24 7.81 8.96
CA LEU A 193 -7.97 8.61 7.97
C LEU A 193 -8.51 7.81 6.78
N ARG A 194 -8.39 6.47 6.78
CA ARG A 194 -8.79 5.58 5.66
C ARG A 194 -10.24 5.76 5.19
N SER A 195 -11.14 6.18 6.08
CA SER A 195 -12.56 6.44 5.79
C SER A 195 -12.87 7.94 5.58
N ASN A 196 -11.85 8.79 5.54
CA ASN A 196 -11.95 10.23 5.35
C ASN A 196 -11.06 10.66 4.17
N ILE A 197 -11.56 10.48 2.95
CA ILE A 197 -10.78 10.77 1.73
C ILE A 197 -10.26 12.23 1.68
N PRO A 198 -11.05 13.26 2.04
CA PRO A 198 -10.54 14.63 2.10
C PRO A 198 -9.40 14.87 3.10
N ALA A 199 -9.37 14.12 4.21
CA ALA A 199 -8.28 14.24 5.17
C ALA A 199 -7.04 13.45 4.73
N ILE A 200 -7.23 12.22 4.24
CA ILE A 200 -6.11 11.36 3.84
C ILE A 200 -5.42 11.87 2.56
N SER A 201 -6.13 12.58 1.67
CA SER A 201 -5.57 13.13 0.44
C SER A 201 -4.44 14.14 0.66
N LYS A 202 -4.44 14.82 1.82
CA LYS A 202 -3.37 15.73 2.22
C LYS A 202 -2.00 15.05 2.36
N TYR A 203 -1.99 13.71 2.43
CA TYR A 203 -0.78 12.91 2.54
C TYR A 203 -0.32 12.26 1.22
N VAL A 204 -1.00 12.52 0.10
CA VAL A 204 -0.53 12.02 -1.21
C VAL A 204 0.87 12.60 -1.50
N PHE A 205 1.83 11.71 -1.80
CA PHE A 205 3.26 12.01 -2.00
C PHE A 205 3.96 12.75 -0.86
N HIS A 206 3.41 12.77 0.36
CA HIS A 206 3.91 13.64 1.44
C HIS A 206 5.38 13.43 1.81
N HIS A 207 5.92 12.22 1.67
CA HIS A 207 7.34 11.94 1.94
C HIS A 207 8.29 12.33 0.78
N VAL A 208 7.75 12.65 -0.39
CA VAL A 208 8.50 13.06 -1.59
C VAL A 208 8.37 14.57 -1.80
N ASP A 209 7.12 15.06 -1.77
CA ASP A 209 6.79 16.48 -1.90
C ASP A 209 5.61 16.79 -0.94
N PRO A 210 5.90 17.38 0.24
CA PRO A 210 4.87 17.77 1.20
C PRO A 210 3.83 18.76 0.66
N GLU A 211 4.20 19.57 -0.34
CA GLU A 211 3.34 20.61 -0.94
C GLU A 211 2.47 20.06 -2.08
N PHE A 212 2.65 18.79 -2.48
CA PHE A 212 1.94 18.20 -3.61
C PHE A 212 0.40 18.33 -3.50
N SER A 213 -0.15 18.03 -2.32
CA SER A 213 -1.61 18.05 -2.13
C SER A 213 -2.19 19.45 -2.30
N LYS A 214 -1.53 20.46 -1.73
CA LYS A 214 -1.87 21.87 -1.88
C LYS A 214 -1.73 22.32 -3.34
N ARG A 215 -0.63 21.97 -4.00
CA ARG A 215 -0.39 22.26 -5.43
C ARG A 215 -1.49 21.68 -6.31
N ALA A 216 -1.95 20.46 -6.02
CA ALA A 216 -3.03 19.82 -6.75
C ALA A 216 -4.37 20.54 -6.54
N GLU A 217 -4.67 20.96 -5.30
CA GLU A 217 -5.88 21.76 -4.99
C GLU A 217 -5.88 23.11 -5.73
N GLU A 218 -4.77 23.85 -5.68
CA GLU A 218 -4.62 25.17 -6.32
C GLU A 218 -4.75 25.11 -7.85
N ASN A 219 -4.37 23.99 -8.47
CA ASN A 219 -4.45 23.79 -9.92
C ASN A 219 -5.74 23.06 -10.37
N ASN A 220 -6.66 22.76 -9.44
CA ASN A 220 -7.84 21.96 -9.71
C ASN A 220 -7.48 20.61 -10.38
N GLY A 221 -6.48 19.95 -9.80
CA GLY A 221 -5.90 18.71 -10.29
C GLY A 221 -4.90 18.88 -11.42
N GLY A 222 -4.60 17.78 -12.11
CA GLY A 222 -3.55 17.77 -13.13
C GLY A 222 -3.08 16.37 -13.50
N PHE A 223 -1.82 16.29 -13.91
CA PHE A 223 -1.18 15.08 -14.40
C PHE A 223 -0.01 14.69 -13.49
N ILE A 224 0.20 13.38 -13.36
CA ILE A 224 1.39 12.81 -12.73
C ILE A 224 2.21 12.14 -13.82
N ILE A 225 3.51 12.40 -13.85
CA ILE A 225 4.46 11.70 -14.71
C ILE A 225 5.25 10.69 -13.88
N GLY A 226 5.34 9.44 -14.35
CA GLY A 226 6.08 8.38 -13.68
C GLY A 226 7.03 7.62 -14.62
N GLY A 227 8.02 6.94 -14.03
CA GLY A 227 8.90 6.03 -14.74
C GLY A 227 8.30 4.63 -14.92
N GLU A 228 9.15 3.62 -14.84
CA GLU A 228 8.78 2.21 -14.92
C GLU A 228 8.13 1.71 -13.63
N ASN A 229 7.25 0.70 -13.75
CA ASN A 229 6.65 -0.03 -12.64
C ASN A 229 5.95 0.88 -11.61
N TYR A 230 5.27 1.93 -12.09
CA TYR A 230 4.57 2.89 -11.26
C TYR A 230 3.44 2.24 -10.47
N GLY A 231 3.39 2.51 -9.15
CA GLY A 231 2.38 2.01 -8.24
C GLY A 231 2.63 0.59 -7.71
N GLN A 232 3.89 0.17 -7.58
CA GLN A 232 4.21 -1.16 -7.07
C GLN A 232 3.85 -1.37 -5.58
N GLY A 233 3.79 -2.62 -5.14
CA GLY A 233 3.63 -2.97 -3.73
C GLY A 233 2.19 -3.26 -3.29
N SER A 234 1.65 -2.46 -2.36
CA SER A 234 0.36 -2.72 -1.71
C SER A 234 -0.83 -2.56 -2.65
N SER A 235 -1.88 -3.37 -2.50
CA SER A 235 -3.13 -3.28 -3.26
C SER A 235 -4.03 -2.08 -2.90
N ARG A 236 -3.50 -1.15 -2.10
CA ARG A 236 -4.24 -0.09 -1.40
C ARG A 236 -4.87 0.87 -2.40
N GLU A 237 -6.20 0.90 -2.42
CA GLU A 237 -6.98 1.72 -3.34
C GLU A 237 -6.85 3.24 -3.06
N HIS A 238 -6.47 3.64 -1.84
CA HIS A 238 -6.20 5.05 -1.47
C HIS A 238 -5.08 5.69 -2.28
N ALA A 239 -4.16 4.90 -2.82
CA ALA A 239 -3.18 5.41 -3.78
C ALA A 239 -3.82 5.86 -5.10
N ALA A 240 -5.10 5.58 -5.34
CA ALA A 240 -5.87 6.05 -6.51
C ALA A 240 -7.05 6.95 -6.11
N ILE A 241 -7.86 6.60 -5.09
CA ILE A 241 -9.01 7.41 -4.69
C ILE A 241 -8.60 8.77 -4.10
N ALA A 242 -7.46 8.84 -3.41
CA ALA A 242 -7.00 10.11 -2.83
C ALA A 242 -6.41 11.06 -3.90
N PRO A 243 -5.56 10.60 -4.86
CA PRO A 243 -5.24 11.40 -6.04
C PRO A 243 -6.48 11.80 -6.86
N MET A 244 -7.47 10.91 -6.98
CA MET A 244 -8.72 11.26 -7.67
C MET A 244 -9.42 12.42 -6.98
N HIS A 245 -9.49 12.41 -5.64
CA HIS A 245 -10.07 13.49 -4.87
C HIS A 245 -9.32 14.83 -5.05
N LEU A 246 -8.00 14.78 -5.22
CA LEU A 246 -7.17 15.94 -5.56
C LEU A 246 -7.30 16.38 -7.03
N GLY A 247 -8.21 15.79 -7.81
CA GLY A 247 -8.48 16.18 -9.19
C GLY A 247 -7.50 15.59 -10.21
N ILE A 248 -6.69 14.59 -9.86
CA ILE A 248 -5.78 13.97 -10.83
C ILE A 248 -6.57 13.36 -12.00
N LYS A 249 -6.23 13.81 -13.21
CA LYS A 249 -6.93 13.49 -14.46
C LYS A 249 -6.35 12.24 -15.10
N ALA A 250 -5.03 12.18 -15.19
CA ALA A 250 -4.30 11.04 -15.72
C ALA A 250 -2.96 10.86 -15.01
N VAL A 251 -2.49 9.63 -15.00
CA VAL A 251 -1.10 9.29 -14.71
C VAL A 251 -0.48 8.82 -16.01
N ILE A 252 0.64 9.40 -16.41
CA ILE A 252 1.37 9.03 -17.62
C ILE A 252 2.71 8.42 -17.18
N ALA A 253 2.93 7.15 -17.45
CA ALA A 253 4.12 6.43 -16.98
C ALA A 253 4.79 5.59 -18.08
N LYS A 254 6.04 5.16 -17.87
CA LYS A 254 6.67 4.17 -18.78
C LYS A 254 5.97 2.81 -18.66
N SER A 255 5.64 2.39 -17.44
CA SER A 255 4.83 1.19 -17.18
C SER A 255 4.16 1.22 -15.79
N PHE A 256 3.18 0.34 -15.55
CA PHE A 256 2.40 0.30 -14.31
C PHE A 256 2.42 -1.08 -13.65
N ALA A 257 2.38 -1.09 -12.32
CA ALA A 257 2.01 -2.29 -11.57
C ALA A 257 0.52 -2.62 -11.77
N ARG A 258 0.23 -3.90 -12.04
CA ARG A 258 -1.11 -4.40 -12.45
C ARG A 258 -2.27 -3.96 -11.55
N ILE A 259 -2.11 -4.11 -10.22
CA ILE A 259 -3.18 -3.79 -9.26
C ILE A 259 -3.43 -2.29 -9.21
N HIS A 260 -2.37 -1.48 -9.20
CA HIS A 260 -2.51 -0.03 -9.11
C HIS A 260 -3.16 0.55 -10.37
N LYS A 261 -2.78 0.07 -11.57
CA LYS A 261 -3.45 0.42 -12.83
C LYS A 261 -4.97 0.19 -12.77
N THR A 262 -5.38 -0.94 -12.21
CA THR A 262 -6.81 -1.27 -12.03
C THR A 262 -7.49 -0.29 -11.06
N ASN A 263 -6.82 0.07 -9.97
CA ASN A 263 -7.35 1.06 -9.02
C ASN A 263 -7.52 2.44 -9.66
N LEU A 264 -6.56 2.91 -10.46
CA LEU A 264 -6.67 4.18 -11.19
C LEU A 264 -7.92 4.20 -12.08
N ILE A 265 -8.12 3.14 -12.86
CA ILE A 265 -9.32 2.97 -13.71
C ILE A 265 -10.60 2.97 -12.89
N ASN A 266 -10.63 2.23 -11.78
CA ASN A 266 -11.81 2.14 -10.91
C ASN A 266 -12.23 3.50 -10.34
N PHE A 267 -11.29 4.42 -10.14
CA PHE A 267 -11.59 5.79 -9.71
C PHE A 267 -11.62 6.79 -10.86
N GLY A 268 -11.58 6.34 -12.12
CA GLY A 268 -11.72 7.20 -13.30
C GLY A 268 -10.48 8.01 -13.68
N ILE A 269 -9.33 7.76 -13.06
CA ILE A 269 -8.05 8.33 -13.50
C ILE A 269 -7.58 7.52 -14.71
N LEU A 270 -7.04 8.18 -15.75
CA LEU A 270 -6.51 7.49 -16.93
C LEU A 270 -5.04 7.07 -16.69
N PRO A 271 -4.70 5.77 -16.54
CA PRO A 271 -3.32 5.31 -16.58
C PRO A 271 -2.83 5.12 -18.03
N LEU A 272 -2.17 6.13 -18.55
CA LEU A 272 -1.62 6.14 -19.91
C LEU A 272 -0.14 5.78 -19.89
N THR A 273 0.33 5.10 -20.93
CA THR A 273 1.76 4.81 -21.10
C THR A 273 2.35 5.61 -22.23
N PHE A 274 3.62 5.98 -22.12
CA PHE A 274 4.32 6.60 -23.23
C PHE A 274 4.39 5.66 -24.43
N ASN A 275 4.14 6.17 -25.64
CA ASN A 275 4.46 5.41 -26.86
C ASN A 275 5.97 5.32 -27.05
N ASP A 276 6.66 6.45 -26.86
CA ASP A 276 8.12 6.55 -26.81
C ASP A 276 8.57 6.86 -25.37
N PRO A 277 9.25 5.94 -24.67
CA PRO A 277 9.72 6.16 -23.30
C PRO A 277 10.64 7.37 -23.12
N THR A 278 11.26 7.89 -24.19
CA THR A 278 12.11 9.09 -24.13
C THR A 278 11.32 10.38 -23.93
N ASP A 279 10.02 10.39 -24.26
CA ASP A 279 9.14 11.54 -23.98
C ASP A 279 9.09 11.83 -22.47
N HIS A 280 9.26 10.81 -21.62
CA HIS A 280 9.40 10.98 -20.16
C HIS A 280 10.49 11.98 -19.79
N GLU A 281 11.63 11.98 -20.49
CA GLU A 281 12.76 12.86 -20.19
C GLU A 281 12.46 14.32 -20.55
N THR A 282 11.63 14.54 -21.58
CA THR A 282 11.32 15.88 -22.10
C THR A 282 10.21 16.60 -21.33
N ILE A 283 9.29 15.87 -20.70
CA ILE A 283 8.20 16.46 -19.94
C ILE A 283 8.70 16.82 -18.53
N THR A 284 8.45 18.05 -18.10
CA THR A 284 8.86 18.58 -16.78
C THR A 284 7.66 18.94 -15.93
N GLU A 285 7.89 19.15 -14.63
CA GLU A 285 6.88 19.74 -13.74
C GLU A 285 6.45 21.12 -14.25
N GLY A 286 5.17 21.44 -14.11
CA GLY A 286 4.57 22.67 -14.62
C GLY A 286 4.21 22.63 -16.11
N ALA A 287 4.61 21.60 -16.86
CA ALA A 287 4.22 21.46 -18.26
C ALA A 287 2.69 21.37 -18.42
N GLN A 288 2.14 22.10 -19.39
CA GLN A 288 0.73 22.06 -19.72
C GLN A 288 0.45 20.86 -20.63
N ILE A 289 -0.44 19.98 -20.21
CA ILE A 289 -0.89 18.83 -20.99
C ILE A 289 -2.35 19.04 -21.39
N THR A 290 -2.67 18.79 -22.66
CA THR A 290 -4.05 18.74 -23.17
C THR A 290 -4.28 17.47 -23.98
N ILE A 291 -5.40 16.78 -23.72
CA ILE A 291 -5.86 15.61 -24.47
C ILE A 291 -7.27 15.93 -25.01
N PRO A 292 -7.38 16.38 -26.27
CA PRO A 292 -8.66 16.71 -26.89
C PRO A 292 -9.43 15.44 -27.27
N LYS A 293 -10.77 15.49 -27.34
CA LYS A 293 -11.62 14.38 -27.81
C LYS A 293 -11.28 13.02 -27.14
N VAL A 294 -10.89 13.03 -25.87
CA VAL A 294 -10.34 11.85 -25.18
C VAL A 294 -11.30 10.67 -25.19
N ARG A 295 -12.62 10.91 -25.12
CA ARG A 295 -13.62 9.83 -25.16
C ARG A 295 -13.65 9.10 -26.49
N ALA A 296 -13.56 9.83 -27.60
CA ALA A 296 -13.48 9.25 -28.94
C ALA A 296 -12.15 8.53 -29.14
N GLN A 297 -11.03 9.13 -28.70
CA GLN A 297 -9.71 8.50 -28.82
C GLN A 297 -9.62 7.17 -28.03
N LEU A 298 -10.32 7.04 -26.90
CA LEU A 298 -10.39 5.79 -26.13
C LEU A 298 -11.19 4.68 -26.82
N GLU A 299 -12.06 5.02 -27.77
CA GLU A 299 -12.88 4.06 -28.53
C GLU A 299 -12.24 3.64 -29.85
N GLU A 300 -11.09 4.22 -30.20
CA GLU A 300 -10.38 3.93 -31.44
C GLU A 300 -9.64 2.58 -31.34
N GLU A 301 -10.32 1.50 -31.74
CA GLU A 301 -9.86 0.12 -31.57
C GLU A 301 -8.58 -0.22 -32.35
N GLU A 302 -8.31 0.46 -33.46
CA GLU A 302 -7.19 0.13 -34.36
C GLU A 302 -5.81 0.48 -33.77
N THR A 303 -5.73 1.49 -32.90
CA THR A 303 -4.43 2.03 -32.49
C THR A 303 -4.16 1.97 -31.00
N ASN A 304 -5.19 2.01 -30.14
CA ASN A 304 -5.04 2.22 -28.69
C ASN A 304 -4.12 3.42 -28.36
N LYS A 305 -4.03 4.40 -29.26
CA LYS A 305 -3.17 5.58 -29.14
C LYS A 305 -3.99 6.78 -28.71
N ILE A 306 -3.40 7.58 -27.84
CA ILE A 306 -3.93 8.87 -27.41
C ILE A 306 -2.94 9.95 -27.85
N ILE A 307 -3.43 10.90 -28.64
CA ILE A 307 -2.72 12.11 -29.01
C ILE A 307 -2.96 13.16 -27.93
N ALA A 308 -1.87 13.69 -27.40
CA ALA A 308 -1.86 14.78 -26.44
C ALA A 308 -0.87 15.86 -26.87
N THR A 309 -1.01 17.05 -26.32
CA THR A 309 -0.07 18.16 -26.49
C THR A 309 0.54 18.47 -25.13
N ALA A 310 1.87 18.49 -25.04
CA ALA A 310 2.65 18.89 -23.86
C ALA A 310 3.53 20.10 -24.21
N ASN A 311 3.27 21.27 -23.63
CA ASN A 311 3.96 22.54 -23.96
C ASN A 311 4.11 22.74 -25.48
N GLU A 312 2.99 22.71 -26.22
CA GLU A 312 2.92 22.87 -27.69
C GLU A 312 3.50 21.73 -28.53
N ARG A 313 4.19 20.76 -27.92
CA ARG A 313 4.67 19.56 -28.62
C ARG A 313 3.61 18.47 -28.59
N THR A 314 3.30 17.90 -29.75
CA THR A 314 2.47 16.69 -29.84
C THR A 314 3.23 15.47 -29.33
N ILE A 315 2.62 14.75 -28.39
CA ILE A 315 3.11 13.47 -27.86
C ILE A 315 2.10 12.36 -28.13
N LYS A 316 2.61 11.14 -28.26
CA LYS A 316 1.79 9.94 -28.44
C LYS A 316 1.83 9.10 -27.18
N LEU A 317 0.67 8.83 -26.64
CA LEU A 317 0.45 7.94 -25.50
C LEU A 317 -0.29 6.70 -25.98
N LYS A 318 -0.31 5.66 -25.16
CA LYS A 318 -1.03 4.42 -25.45
C LYS A 318 -1.68 3.83 -24.21
N HIS A 319 -2.71 3.03 -24.42
CA HIS A 319 -3.36 2.22 -23.39
C HIS A 319 -3.55 0.78 -23.86
N ASP A 320 -4.04 -0.08 -22.97
CA ASP A 320 -4.40 -1.49 -23.22
C ASP A 320 -5.77 -1.81 -22.59
N TYR A 321 -6.61 -0.80 -22.46
CA TYR A 321 -7.91 -0.93 -21.80
C TYR A 321 -8.82 -1.90 -22.54
N THR A 322 -9.46 -2.78 -21.79
CA THR A 322 -10.57 -3.58 -22.29
C THR A 322 -11.79 -2.69 -22.58
N PRO A 323 -12.74 -3.14 -23.43
CA PRO A 323 -13.99 -2.41 -23.68
C PRO A 323 -14.77 -2.08 -22.41
N ARG A 324 -14.72 -2.96 -21.40
CA ARG A 324 -15.33 -2.71 -20.08
C ARG A 324 -14.63 -1.58 -19.33
N GLN A 325 -13.30 -1.54 -19.35
CA GLN A 325 -12.53 -0.48 -18.70
C GLN A 325 -12.76 0.88 -19.37
N ILE A 326 -12.91 0.92 -20.70
CA ILE A 326 -13.29 2.15 -21.42
C ILE A 326 -14.65 2.66 -20.93
N LYS A 327 -15.67 1.79 -20.82
CA LYS A 327 -16.99 2.15 -20.28
C LYS A 327 -16.91 2.67 -18.84
N ILE A 328 -16.08 2.05 -18.00
CA ILE A 328 -15.81 2.48 -16.62
C ILE A 328 -15.20 3.89 -16.60
N LEU A 329 -14.16 4.14 -17.39
CA LEU A 329 -13.49 5.44 -17.47
C LEU A 329 -14.45 6.53 -17.99
N LYS A 330 -15.22 6.25 -19.05
CA LYS A 330 -16.22 7.18 -19.60
C LYS A 330 -17.31 7.54 -18.59
N ALA A 331 -17.64 6.64 -17.66
CA ALA A 331 -18.59 6.89 -16.58
C ALA A 331 -17.99 7.70 -15.41
N GLY A 332 -16.68 7.94 -15.40
CA GLY A 332 -15.98 8.58 -14.28
C GLY A 332 -15.58 7.61 -13.17
N GLY A 333 -15.51 6.31 -13.46
CA GLY A 333 -15.11 5.28 -12.51
C GLY A 333 -16.12 4.15 -12.33
N LEU A 334 -15.70 3.11 -11.63
CA LEU A 334 -16.42 1.84 -11.51
C LEU A 334 -17.74 2.03 -10.75
N LEU A 335 -17.72 2.79 -9.66
CA LEU A 335 -18.94 3.02 -8.86
C LEU A 335 -20.04 3.71 -9.69
N ASN A 336 -19.66 4.71 -10.50
CA ASN A 336 -20.59 5.40 -11.39
C ASN A 336 -21.12 4.47 -12.48
N HIS A 337 -20.25 3.67 -13.08
CA HIS A 337 -20.64 2.69 -14.09
C HIS A 337 -21.64 1.68 -13.52
N THR A 338 -21.34 1.08 -12.36
CA THR A 338 -22.22 0.12 -11.67
C THR A 338 -23.56 0.75 -11.32
N LYS A 339 -23.57 1.98 -10.80
CA LYS A 339 -24.82 2.68 -10.48
C LYS A 339 -25.70 2.87 -11.71
N ARG A 340 -25.12 3.32 -12.84
CA ARG A 340 -25.87 3.53 -14.09
C ARG A 340 -26.47 2.23 -14.60
N THR A 341 -25.69 1.15 -14.63
CA THR A 341 -26.16 -0.17 -15.07
C THR A 341 -27.29 -0.69 -14.19
N TYR A 342 -27.20 -0.50 -12.86
CA TYR A 342 -28.26 -0.94 -11.94
C TYR A 342 -29.54 -0.11 -12.05
N THR A 343 -29.46 1.19 -12.38
CA THR A 343 -30.65 2.03 -12.56
C THR A 343 -31.32 1.87 -13.93
N GLN A 344 -30.63 1.26 -14.90
CA GLN A 344 -31.09 1.11 -16.29
C GLN A 344 -31.56 -0.31 -16.61
N GLY A 345 -31.35 -1.27 -15.73
CA GLY A 345 -31.86 -2.64 -15.83
C GLY A 345 -32.88 -2.92 -14.74
#